data_AF-A0A9P4JNF0-F1
#
_entry.id   AF-A0A9P4JNF0-F1
#
_cell.length_a   1.000
_cell.length_b   1.000
_cell.length_c   1.000
_cell.angle_alpha   90.00
_cell.angle_beta   90.00
_cell.angle_gamma   90.00
#
_symmetry.space_group_name_H-M   'P 1'
#
loop_
_entity.id
_entity.type
_entity.pdbx_description
1 polymer ?
#
loop_
_entity_poly.entity_id
_entity_poly.type
_entity_poly.pdbx_seq_one_letter_code
_entity_poly.pdbx_strand_id
1 'polypeptide(L)'
;MSAKSELVLFGGEKGWKPAEWTASDDRVRGGKSQSFLDCQGTIALFRGHLDIHTLGGAGFASQRTVAESSVWDLSNYSGIQITILPVPPTGEKRQPNKYTFILKDELLERNPDNAREQATVSYEYDFVVDEGEEGVGKERVVVCIPWGKLKATYRGKEKKDARELDVRRIRRFSIMMRSFFGEQEGGFSLTIENIKALKLSEDLEKGLLSNEEGALSGCGPKVSL
;
A
#
# COMPACT_ATOMS: atom_id res chain seq x y z
N MET A 1 7.05 18.02 23.91
CA MET A 1 7.64 16.68 23.72
C MET A 1 7.95 16.52 22.24
N SER A 2 9.17 16.14 21.84
CA SER A 2 9.46 15.88 20.43
C SER A 2 8.67 14.65 19.98
N ALA A 3 8.01 14.72 18.82
CA ALA A 3 7.42 13.54 18.20
C ALA A 3 8.54 12.50 17.93
N LYS A 4 8.23 11.21 18.09
CA LYS A 4 9.13 10.12 17.67
C LYS A 4 9.39 10.25 16.16
N SER A 5 10.60 9.92 15.72
CA SER A 5 11.00 9.93 14.30
C SER A 5 10.16 8.97 13.45
N GLU A 6 9.55 7.97 14.07
CA GLU A 6 8.65 7.03 13.42
C GLU A 6 7.41 6.72 14.28
N LEU A 7 6.33 6.35 13.61
CA LEU A 7 5.11 5.81 14.20
C LEU A 7 4.71 4.53 13.48
N VAL A 8 4.71 3.41 14.20
CA VAL A 8 4.15 2.16 13.68
C VAL A 8 2.64 2.31 13.56
N LEU A 9 2.12 2.14 12.34
CA LEU A 9 0.69 2.18 12.05
C LEU A 9 0.10 0.78 12.13
N PHE A 10 0.75 -0.19 11.46
CA PHE A 10 0.32 -1.59 11.38
C PHE A 10 1.53 -2.52 11.44
N GLY A 11 1.36 -3.69 12.07
CA GLY A 11 2.41 -4.71 12.12
C GLY A 11 3.54 -4.43 13.10
N GLY A 12 4.65 -5.16 12.94
CA GLY A 12 5.81 -5.07 13.82
C GLY A 12 5.41 -5.24 15.30
N GLU A 13 5.90 -4.35 16.16
CA GLU A 13 5.60 -4.36 17.60
C GLU A 13 4.12 -4.20 17.95
N LYS A 14 3.32 -3.57 17.06
CA LYS A 14 1.86 -3.45 17.26
C LYS A 14 1.09 -4.70 16.82
N GLY A 15 1.74 -5.57 16.05
CA GLY A 15 1.11 -6.70 15.38
C GLY A 15 0.11 -6.30 14.30
N TRP A 16 -0.34 -7.29 13.55
CA TRP A 16 -1.45 -7.16 12.60
C TRP A 16 -2.74 -7.70 13.21
N LYS A 17 -3.84 -6.96 13.03
CA LYS A 17 -5.16 -7.33 13.56
C LYS A 17 -6.11 -7.58 12.38
N PRO A 18 -6.51 -8.83 12.13
CA PRO A 18 -7.40 -9.17 11.01
C PRO A 18 -8.69 -8.34 10.98
N ALA A 19 -9.28 -8.08 12.16
CA ALA A 19 -10.53 -7.33 12.28
C ALA A 19 -10.42 -5.85 11.86
N GLU A 20 -9.21 -5.30 11.73
CA GLU A 20 -9.00 -3.93 11.26
C GLU A 20 -8.97 -3.83 9.73
N TRP A 21 -8.98 -4.96 9.02
CA TRP A 21 -8.84 -5.01 7.55
C TRP A 21 -9.99 -5.79 6.90
N THR A 22 -10.34 -5.41 5.68
CA THR A 22 -11.38 -6.09 4.91
C THR A 22 -11.13 -5.98 3.42
N ALA A 23 -11.60 -6.99 2.68
CA ALA A 23 -11.50 -7.04 1.23
C ALA A 23 -12.34 -5.92 0.57
N SER A 24 -11.81 -5.39 -0.52
CA SER A 24 -12.46 -4.49 -1.47
C SER A 24 -12.01 -4.88 -2.85
N ASP A 25 -12.52 -5.99 -3.37
CA ASP A 25 -12.14 -6.51 -4.68
C ASP A 25 -13.12 -6.03 -5.76
N ASP A 26 -12.75 -6.23 -7.03
CA ASP A 26 -13.57 -5.88 -8.20
C ASP A 26 -14.93 -6.59 -8.27
N ARG A 27 -15.19 -7.57 -7.40
CA ARG A 27 -16.49 -8.20 -7.16
C ARG A 27 -17.61 -7.19 -6.89
N VAL A 28 -17.29 -6.04 -6.31
CA VAL A 28 -18.25 -4.92 -6.13
C VAL A 28 -18.76 -4.33 -7.46
N ARG A 29 -18.10 -4.68 -8.57
CA ARG A 29 -18.44 -4.34 -9.96
C ARG A 29 -18.72 -5.59 -10.81
N GLY A 30 -18.87 -6.77 -10.20
CA GLY A 30 -19.10 -8.03 -10.90
C GLY A 30 -17.83 -8.74 -11.40
N GLY A 31 -16.64 -8.31 -10.99
CA GLY A 31 -15.38 -9.02 -11.27
C GLY A 31 -15.21 -10.29 -10.43
N LYS A 32 -14.11 -11.02 -10.69
CA LYS A 32 -13.80 -12.30 -10.03
C LYS A 32 -12.49 -12.31 -9.25
N SER A 33 -11.82 -11.16 -9.14
CA SER A 33 -10.61 -11.06 -8.32
C SER A 33 -10.94 -11.26 -6.85
N GLN A 34 -10.01 -11.84 -6.10
CA GLN A 34 -10.14 -12.05 -4.67
C GLN A 34 -8.82 -11.78 -3.96
N SER A 35 -8.89 -11.07 -2.83
CA SER A 35 -7.76 -10.89 -1.93
C SER A 35 -8.05 -11.39 -0.51
N PHE A 36 -6.98 -11.70 0.19
CA PHE A 36 -6.95 -12.12 1.59
C PHE A 36 -5.80 -11.41 2.31
N LEU A 37 -5.98 -11.17 3.61
CA LEU A 37 -4.93 -10.68 4.50
C LEU A 37 -4.79 -11.62 5.69
N ASP A 38 -3.83 -12.53 5.62
CA ASP A 38 -3.56 -13.47 6.70
C ASP A 38 -2.57 -12.85 7.69
N CYS A 39 -3.05 -12.46 8.87
CA CYS A 39 -2.21 -11.85 9.90
C CYS A 39 -1.60 -12.94 10.80
N GLN A 40 -0.28 -12.92 10.96
CA GLN A 40 0.46 -13.86 11.81
C GLN A 40 1.37 -13.06 12.76
N GLY A 41 0.84 -12.68 13.93
CA GLY A 41 1.58 -11.91 14.92
C GLY A 41 2.06 -10.57 14.37
N THR A 42 3.35 -10.46 14.09
CA THR A 42 4.02 -9.23 13.67
C THR A 42 3.99 -8.99 12.16
N ILE A 43 3.55 -9.97 11.35
CA ILE A 43 3.51 -9.89 9.89
C ILE A 43 2.10 -10.10 9.34
N ALA A 44 1.85 -9.65 8.12
CA ALA A 44 0.65 -9.98 7.35
C ALA A 44 1.00 -10.43 5.93
N LEU A 45 0.37 -11.51 5.49
CA LEU A 45 0.44 -12.02 4.12
C LEU A 45 -0.76 -11.50 3.33
N PHE A 46 -0.53 -10.52 2.47
CA PHE A 46 -1.49 -10.08 1.47
C PHE A 46 -1.37 -10.99 0.26
N ARG A 47 -2.42 -11.74 -0.08
CA ARG A 47 -2.40 -12.71 -1.19
C ARG A 47 -3.73 -12.82 -1.89
N GLY A 48 -3.73 -13.41 -3.07
CA GLY A 48 -4.97 -13.61 -3.79
C GLY A 48 -4.78 -14.04 -5.24
N HIS A 49 -5.85 -13.86 -6.00
CA HIS A 49 -5.88 -14.07 -7.44
C HIS A 49 -6.50 -12.86 -8.12
N LEU A 50 -5.79 -12.33 -9.10
CA LEU A 50 -6.20 -11.21 -9.94
C LEU A 50 -6.77 -11.76 -11.25
N ASP A 51 -8.08 -11.66 -11.43
CA ASP A 51 -8.75 -11.97 -12.69
C ASP A 51 -8.87 -10.69 -13.52
N ILE A 52 -8.38 -10.75 -14.76
CA ILE A 52 -8.49 -9.62 -15.70
C ILE A 52 -9.48 -9.91 -16.81
N HIS A 53 -9.96 -11.14 -16.96
CA HIS A 53 -10.80 -11.52 -18.10
C HIS A 53 -12.26 -11.09 -17.91
N THR A 54 -12.80 -11.19 -16.69
CA THR A 54 -14.23 -10.92 -16.44
C THR A 54 -14.63 -9.48 -16.76
N LEU A 55 -13.72 -8.52 -16.55
CA LEU A 55 -13.97 -7.10 -16.80
C LEU A 55 -13.14 -6.56 -17.99
N GLY A 56 -12.78 -7.42 -18.94
CA GLY A 56 -12.19 -7.00 -20.22
C GLY A 56 -10.81 -6.34 -20.10
N GLY A 57 -9.89 -6.98 -19.37
CA GLY A 57 -8.53 -6.49 -19.08
C GLY A 57 -8.44 -5.67 -17.79
N ALA A 58 -9.56 -5.26 -17.21
CA ALA A 58 -9.60 -4.62 -15.90
C ALA A 58 -9.72 -5.67 -14.78
N GLY A 59 -9.07 -5.42 -13.66
CA GLY A 59 -9.22 -6.23 -12.44
C GLY A 59 -8.52 -5.57 -11.26
N PHE A 60 -9.04 -5.76 -10.06
CA PHE A 60 -8.34 -5.40 -8.83
C PHE A 60 -8.74 -6.27 -7.64
N ALA A 61 -7.76 -6.58 -6.81
CA ALA A 61 -7.90 -7.27 -5.54
C ALA A 61 -7.24 -6.40 -4.46
N SER A 62 -7.98 -6.00 -3.42
CA SER A 62 -7.43 -5.08 -2.42
C SER A 62 -7.93 -5.32 -1.01
N GLN A 63 -7.09 -4.99 -0.04
CA GLN A 63 -7.41 -4.99 1.39
C GLN A 63 -7.33 -3.56 1.90
N ARG A 64 -8.34 -3.13 2.67
CA ARG A 64 -8.40 -1.78 3.24
C ARG A 64 -8.75 -1.81 4.72
N THR A 65 -8.38 -0.76 5.45
CA THR A 65 -8.78 -0.62 6.84
C THR A 65 -10.31 -0.42 6.97
N VAL A 66 -10.92 -1.10 7.95
CA VAL A 66 -12.38 -1.08 8.20
C VAL A 66 -12.83 0.21 8.86
N ALA A 67 -12.00 0.81 9.72
CA ALA A 67 -12.39 1.93 10.55
C ALA A 67 -12.94 3.11 9.73
N GLU A 68 -14.23 3.41 9.92
CA GLU A 68 -14.89 4.54 9.26
C GLU A 68 -14.76 5.83 10.10
N SER A 69 -14.65 5.73 11.42
CA SER A 69 -14.54 6.87 12.34
C SER A 69 -13.11 7.23 12.73
N SER A 70 -12.14 6.35 12.51
CA SER A 70 -10.74 6.63 12.81
C SER A 70 -10.20 7.76 11.93
N VAL A 71 -9.41 8.61 12.56
CA VAL A 71 -8.66 9.69 11.92
C VAL A 71 -7.22 9.57 12.38
N TRP A 72 -6.30 9.44 11.43
CA TRP A 72 -4.87 9.46 11.71
C TRP A 72 -4.31 10.83 11.34
N ASP A 73 -3.82 11.55 12.35
CA ASP A 73 -3.02 12.76 12.15
C ASP A 73 -1.56 12.38 11.98
N LEU A 74 -1.09 12.46 10.74
CA LEU A 74 0.29 12.17 10.34
C LEU A 74 1.09 13.43 9.98
N SER A 75 0.61 14.62 10.39
CA SER A 75 1.24 15.90 10.04
C SER A 75 2.66 16.10 10.59
N ASN A 76 3.08 15.28 11.55
CA ASN A 76 4.45 15.30 12.08
C ASN A 76 5.44 14.43 11.29
N TYR A 77 4.99 13.78 10.20
CA TYR A 77 5.77 12.86 9.39
C TYR A 77 5.86 13.36 7.94
N SER A 78 6.85 12.89 7.18
CA SER A 78 7.11 13.25 5.78
C SER A 78 6.64 12.19 4.78
N GLY A 79 6.26 11.00 5.25
CA GLY A 79 5.82 9.92 4.38
C GLY A 79 5.47 8.62 5.09
N ILE A 80 5.22 7.59 4.29
CA ILE A 80 5.00 6.21 4.72
C ILE A 80 6.24 5.37 4.41
N GLN A 81 6.56 4.42 5.29
CA GLN A 81 7.46 3.32 4.99
C GLN A 81 6.71 2.00 5.08
N ILE A 82 6.93 1.13 4.10
CA ILE A 82 6.45 -0.25 4.10
C ILE A 82 7.68 -1.16 4.13
N THR A 83 7.75 -2.06 5.12
CA THR A 83 8.79 -3.09 5.18
C THR A 83 8.21 -4.42 4.74
N ILE A 84 8.78 -4.97 3.67
CA ILE A 84 8.37 -6.20 3.00
C ILE A 84 9.41 -7.28 3.29
N LEU A 85 8.95 -8.45 3.67
CA LEU A 85 9.81 -9.61 3.89
C LEU A 85 10.05 -10.34 2.56
N PRO A 86 11.27 -10.89 2.35
CA PRO A 86 11.57 -11.65 1.15
C PRO A 86 10.69 -12.89 1.07
N VAL A 87 10.31 -13.26 -0.16
CA VAL A 87 9.64 -14.53 -0.44
C VAL A 87 10.73 -15.61 -0.51
N PRO A 88 10.58 -16.76 0.16
CA PRO A 88 11.51 -17.87 -0.01
C PRO A 88 11.58 -18.29 -1.47
N PRO A 89 12.77 -18.61 -2.02
CA PRO A 89 12.88 -19.08 -3.38
C PRO A 89 12.05 -20.35 -3.55
N THR A 90 11.10 -20.33 -4.49
CA THR A 90 10.28 -21.52 -4.78
C THR A 90 10.85 -22.41 -5.88
N GLY A 91 12.04 -22.06 -6.41
CA GLY A 91 12.65 -22.73 -7.56
C GLY A 91 11.94 -22.46 -8.89
N GLU A 92 10.86 -21.68 -8.87
CA GLU A 92 10.09 -21.26 -10.03
C GLU A 92 10.36 -19.79 -10.30
N LYS A 93 10.62 -19.44 -11.56
CA LYS A 93 10.79 -18.05 -11.98
C LYS A 93 9.43 -17.34 -11.87
N ARG A 94 9.33 -16.38 -10.96
CA ARG A 94 8.16 -15.51 -10.79
C ARG A 94 8.41 -14.19 -11.50
N GLN A 95 7.37 -13.64 -12.12
CA GLN A 95 7.44 -12.28 -12.64
C GLN A 95 7.30 -11.30 -11.47
N PRO A 96 8.00 -10.16 -11.49
CA PRO A 96 7.81 -9.12 -10.49
C PRO A 96 6.35 -8.64 -10.50
N ASN A 97 5.75 -8.59 -9.31
CA ASN A 97 4.40 -8.07 -9.15
C ASN A 97 4.45 -6.58 -8.82
N LYS A 98 3.55 -5.81 -9.44
CA LYS A 98 3.35 -4.38 -9.15
C LYS A 98 2.17 -4.20 -8.21
N TYR A 99 2.44 -3.63 -7.04
CA TYR A 99 1.45 -3.35 -6.02
C TYR A 99 1.15 -1.85 -5.94
N THR A 100 -0.02 -1.50 -5.43
CA THR A 100 -0.42 -0.11 -5.17
C THR A 100 -0.71 0.07 -3.68
N PHE A 101 -0.06 1.02 -3.04
CA PHE A 101 -0.45 1.54 -1.73
C PHE A 101 -1.37 2.73 -1.91
N ILE A 102 -2.44 2.79 -1.11
CA ILE A 102 -3.49 3.81 -1.26
C ILE A 102 -3.80 4.46 0.08
N LEU A 103 -3.86 5.79 0.06
CA LEU A 103 -4.42 6.60 1.13
C LEU A 103 -5.71 7.29 0.71
N LYS A 104 -6.59 7.51 1.69
CA LYS A 104 -7.69 8.46 1.59
C LYS A 104 -7.71 9.33 2.83
N ASP A 105 -7.97 10.61 2.65
CA ASP A 105 -8.19 11.60 3.71
C ASP A 105 -9.67 11.96 3.89
N GLU A 106 -10.53 11.34 3.07
CA GLU A 106 -11.96 11.59 3.07
C GLU A 106 -12.74 10.31 2.77
N LEU A 107 -13.76 10.09 3.59
CA LEU A 107 -14.80 9.09 3.38
C LEU A 107 -16.13 9.84 3.40
N LEU A 108 -16.95 9.59 2.39
CA LEU A 108 -18.32 10.08 2.35
C LEU A 108 -19.22 9.10 3.10
N GLU A 109 -20.35 9.60 3.56
CA GLU A 109 -21.44 8.74 4.04
C GLU A 109 -21.80 7.71 2.98
N ARG A 110 -22.29 6.54 3.41
CA ARG A 110 -22.75 5.52 2.48
C ARG A 110 -23.88 6.06 1.64
N ASN A 111 -23.97 5.61 0.40
CA ASN A 111 -25.02 6.03 -0.51
C ASN A 111 -26.40 5.70 0.13
N PRO A 112 -27.31 6.67 0.25
CA PRO A 112 -28.57 6.47 0.98
C PRO A 112 -29.50 5.47 0.28
N ASP A 113 -29.38 5.29 -1.04
CA ASP A 113 -30.28 4.44 -1.83
C ASP A 113 -29.88 2.97 -1.81
N ASN A 114 -28.58 2.67 -1.70
CA ASN A 114 -28.08 1.28 -1.82
C ASN A 114 -27.05 0.88 -0.74
N ALA A 115 -26.81 1.75 0.24
CA ALA A 115 -25.87 1.56 1.35
C ALA A 115 -24.41 1.26 0.95
N ARG A 116 -24.04 1.44 -0.33
CA ARG A 116 -22.68 1.20 -0.83
C ARG A 116 -21.77 2.36 -0.45
N GLU A 117 -20.50 2.03 -0.22
CA GLU A 117 -19.47 3.06 -0.10
C GLU A 117 -19.39 3.89 -1.38
N GLN A 118 -19.26 5.20 -1.21
CA GLN A 118 -19.12 6.13 -2.32
C GLN A 118 -17.64 6.32 -2.70
N ALA A 119 -17.41 6.66 -3.97
CA ALA A 119 -16.07 6.94 -4.45
C ALA A 119 -15.61 8.34 -3.96
N THR A 120 -14.36 8.42 -3.53
CA THR A 120 -13.64 9.65 -3.19
C THR A 120 -12.31 9.65 -3.93
N VAL A 121 -11.57 10.76 -3.85
CA VAL A 121 -10.19 10.81 -4.33
C VAL A 121 -9.35 9.81 -3.52
N SER A 122 -8.52 9.06 -4.22
CA SER A 122 -7.49 8.18 -3.66
C SER A 122 -6.12 8.80 -3.95
N TYR A 123 -5.16 8.61 -3.05
CA TYR A 123 -3.77 9.01 -3.25
C TYR A 123 -2.94 7.74 -3.31
N GLU A 124 -2.38 7.45 -4.48
CA GLU A 124 -1.84 6.14 -4.84
C GLU A 124 -0.33 6.20 -5.08
N TYR A 125 0.38 5.16 -4.65
CA TYR A 125 1.78 4.94 -5.00
C TYR A 125 1.96 3.49 -5.46
N ASP A 126 2.50 3.32 -6.67
CA ASP A 126 2.80 2.01 -7.22
C ASP A 126 4.25 1.63 -6.93
N PHE A 127 4.50 0.38 -6.56
CA PHE A 127 5.84 -0.15 -6.34
C PHE A 127 5.92 -1.60 -6.84
N VAL A 128 7.10 -2.00 -7.30
CA VAL A 128 7.35 -3.37 -7.80
C VAL A 128 8.12 -4.13 -6.75
N VAL A 129 7.75 -5.39 -6.54
CA VAL A 129 8.50 -6.32 -5.70
C VAL A 129 8.93 -7.47 -6.58
N ASP A 130 10.25 -7.66 -6.69
CA ASP A 130 10.81 -8.83 -7.34
C ASP A 130 10.75 -10.01 -6.37
N GLU A 131 10.04 -11.06 -6.79
CA GLU A 131 9.85 -12.29 -6.01
C GLU A 131 10.80 -13.42 -6.50
N GLY A 132 11.75 -13.14 -7.41
CA GLY A 132 12.18 -14.16 -8.37
C GLY A 132 13.66 -14.34 -8.73
N GLU A 133 14.65 -13.66 -8.13
CA GLU A 133 16.06 -13.95 -8.46
C GLU A 133 16.80 -14.79 -7.40
N GLU A 134 17.39 -15.91 -7.84
CA GLU A 134 18.40 -16.65 -7.08
C GLU A 134 19.54 -15.71 -6.68
N GLY A 135 19.68 -15.46 -5.38
CA GLY A 135 20.71 -14.58 -4.83
C GLY A 135 20.22 -13.21 -4.33
N VAL A 136 18.99 -12.79 -4.67
CA VAL A 136 18.40 -11.51 -4.23
C VAL A 136 17.47 -11.67 -3.00
N GLY A 137 17.01 -12.89 -2.70
CA GLY A 137 15.98 -13.17 -1.68
C GLY A 137 16.45 -13.34 -0.22
N LYS A 138 17.35 -12.50 0.31
CA LYS A 138 17.73 -12.58 1.75
C LYS A 138 17.43 -11.35 2.58
N GLU A 139 17.22 -10.20 1.97
CA GLU A 139 17.07 -8.94 2.70
C GLU A 139 15.66 -8.38 2.60
N ARG A 140 15.30 -7.58 3.60
CA ARG A 140 14.02 -6.88 3.68
C ARG A 140 13.98 -5.80 2.61
N VAL A 141 12.88 -5.72 1.87
CA VAL A 141 12.64 -4.62 0.94
C VAL A 141 11.95 -3.49 1.71
N VAL A 142 12.48 -2.27 1.58
CA VAL A 142 11.94 -1.09 2.24
C VAL A 142 11.45 -0.10 1.19
N VAL A 143 10.15 0.17 1.18
CA VAL A 143 9.51 1.14 0.29
C VAL A 143 9.25 2.41 1.08
N CYS A 144 9.96 3.48 0.76
CA CYS A 144 9.80 4.81 1.37
C CYS A 144 8.96 5.69 0.40
N ILE A 145 7.80 6.17 0.87
CA ILE A 145 6.78 6.88 0.09
C ILE A 145 6.59 8.29 0.67
N PRO A 146 7.31 9.30 0.17
CA PRO A 146 7.06 10.70 0.53
C PRO A 146 5.64 11.13 0.13
N TRP A 147 5.04 12.06 0.88
CA TRP A 147 3.70 12.57 0.56
C TRP A 147 3.59 13.09 -0.87
N GLY A 148 4.62 13.81 -1.34
CA GLY A 148 4.67 14.39 -2.69
C GLY A 148 4.79 13.38 -3.84
N LYS A 149 4.98 12.08 -3.56
CA LYS A 149 5.03 11.02 -4.59
C LYS A 149 3.69 10.32 -4.78
N LEU A 150 2.70 10.57 -3.91
CA LEU A 150 1.37 9.99 -4.05
C LEU A 150 0.61 10.71 -5.18
N LYS A 151 0.09 9.94 -6.13
CA LYS A 151 -0.69 10.45 -7.26
C LYS A 151 -2.17 10.43 -6.91
N ALA A 152 -2.84 11.56 -7.05
CA ALA A 152 -4.28 11.63 -6.85
C ALA A 152 -5.01 10.93 -8.00
N THR A 153 -5.97 10.07 -7.68
CA THR A 153 -6.83 9.37 -8.64
C THR A 153 -8.30 9.45 -8.23
N TYR A 154 -9.19 9.34 -9.20
CA TYR A 154 -10.61 9.11 -8.97
C TYR A 154 -11.09 7.96 -9.85
N ARG A 155 -11.54 6.88 -9.22
CA ARG A 155 -11.97 5.64 -9.90
C ARG A 155 -10.91 5.09 -10.86
N GLY A 156 -9.64 5.09 -10.42
CA GLY A 156 -8.50 4.54 -11.16
C GLY A 156 -7.96 5.42 -12.28
N LYS A 157 -8.46 6.66 -12.42
CA LYS A 157 -7.92 7.66 -13.36
C LYS A 157 -7.23 8.76 -12.60
N GLU A 158 -6.06 9.19 -13.08
CA GLU A 158 -5.33 10.32 -12.49
C GLU A 158 -6.18 11.59 -12.50
N LYS A 159 -6.16 12.31 -11.37
CA LYS A 159 -6.88 13.56 -11.16
C LYS A 159 -5.89 14.67 -10.82
N LYS A 160 -5.37 15.34 -11.85
CA LYS A 160 -4.30 16.35 -11.75
C LYS A 160 -4.72 17.63 -11.01
N ASP A 161 -6.02 17.91 -11.00
CA ASP A 161 -6.66 19.05 -10.35
C ASP A 161 -7.19 18.70 -8.95
N ALA A 162 -6.85 17.52 -8.40
CA ALA A 162 -7.20 17.18 -7.04
C ALA A 162 -6.51 18.12 -6.04
N ARG A 163 -7.17 18.38 -4.91
CA ARG A 163 -6.50 18.96 -3.75
C ARG A 163 -5.36 18.05 -3.28
N GLU A 164 -4.42 18.61 -2.55
CA GLU A 164 -3.38 17.82 -1.88
C GLU A 164 -3.97 16.92 -0.79
N LEU A 165 -3.26 15.83 -0.50
CA LEU A 165 -3.58 14.91 0.58
C LEU A 165 -3.53 15.66 1.93
N ASP A 166 -4.65 15.67 2.65
CA ASP A 166 -4.70 16.20 4.02
C ASP A 166 -4.17 15.16 5.01
N VAL A 167 -2.86 15.21 5.26
CA VAL A 167 -2.15 14.29 6.17
C VAL A 167 -2.57 14.45 7.63
N ARG A 168 -3.31 15.50 8.02
CA ARG A 168 -3.87 15.65 9.37
C ARG A 168 -5.09 14.77 9.59
N ARG A 169 -5.69 14.30 8.50
CA ARG A 169 -6.98 13.62 8.48
C ARG A 169 -6.97 12.39 7.58
N ILE A 170 -5.92 11.57 7.63
CA ILE A 170 -5.97 10.28 6.95
C ILE A 170 -7.14 9.46 7.53
N ARG A 171 -7.93 8.85 6.65
CA ARG A 171 -9.15 8.08 6.96
C ARG A 171 -9.08 6.63 6.53
N ARG A 172 -8.19 6.29 5.61
CA ARG A 172 -8.09 4.92 5.11
C ARG A 172 -6.73 4.59 4.52
N PHE A 173 -6.31 3.36 4.77
CA PHE A 173 -5.16 2.72 4.15
C PHE A 173 -5.64 1.53 3.33
N SER A 174 -5.04 1.32 2.16
CA SER A 174 -5.27 0.12 1.36
C SER A 174 -3.98 -0.39 0.72
N ILE A 175 -3.92 -1.69 0.51
CA ILE A 175 -2.91 -2.37 -0.32
C ILE A 175 -3.67 -3.10 -1.42
N MET A 176 -3.20 -2.98 -2.66
CA MET A 176 -3.91 -3.46 -3.83
C MET A 176 -2.98 -4.12 -4.84
N MET A 177 -3.47 -5.18 -5.44
CA MET A 177 -2.98 -5.74 -6.70
C MET A 177 -4.01 -5.37 -7.78
N ARG A 178 -3.57 -4.82 -8.92
CA ARG A 178 -4.47 -4.40 -10.01
C ARG A 178 -3.90 -4.77 -11.37
N SER A 179 -4.74 -4.90 -12.39
CA SER A 179 -4.28 -5.37 -13.70
C SER A 179 -3.39 -4.41 -14.47
N PHE A 180 -3.43 -3.11 -14.13
CA PHE A 180 -2.89 -2.03 -14.96
C PHE A 180 -3.35 -2.16 -16.43
N PHE A 181 -4.61 -2.56 -16.63
CA PHE A 181 -5.19 -2.77 -17.96
C PHE A 181 -4.52 -3.89 -18.78
N GLY A 182 -4.11 -4.97 -18.10
CA GLY A 182 -3.63 -6.20 -18.73
C GLY A 182 -2.12 -6.40 -18.65
N GLU A 183 -1.41 -5.57 -17.90
CA GLU A 183 0.04 -5.74 -17.67
C GLU A 183 0.33 -6.90 -16.69
N GLN A 184 -0.60 -7.24 -15.80
CA GLN A 184 -0.44 -8.35 -14.85
C GLN A 184 -1.76 -9.04 -14.48
N GLU A 185 -1.69 -10.34 -14.18
CA GLU A 185 -2.80 -11.20 -13.78
C GLU A 185 -2.30 -12.40 -12.96
N GLY A 186 -3.22 -13.20 -12.42
CA GLY A 186 -2.88 -14.46 -11.76
C GLY A 186 -2.69 -14.37 -10.25
N GLY A 187 -1.99 -15.35 -9.69
CA GLY A 187 -1.73 -15.44 -8.25
C GLY A 187 -0.69 -14.43 -7.79
N PHE A 188 -0.92 -13.79 -6.64
CA PHE A 188 0.02 -12.83 -6.05
C PHE A 188 0.17 -13.06 -4.55
N SER A 189 1.32 -12.66 -4.00
CA SER A 189 1.59 -12.73 -2.56
C SER A 189 2.64 -11.70 -2.13
N LEU A 190 2.32 -10.93 -1.09
CA LEU A 190 3.20 -9.92 -0.49
C LEU A 190 3.20 -10.08 1.03
N THR A 191 4.35 -10.42 1.61
CA THR A 191 4.51 -10.50 3.07
C THR A 191 4.99 -9.16 3.61
N ILE A 192 4.14 -8.49 4.38
CA ILE A 192 4.39 -7.17 4.94
C ILE A 192 4.68 -7.34 6.42
N GLU A 193 5.85 -6.87 6.85
CA GLU A 193 6.14 -6.82 8.28
C GLU A 193 5.43 -5.63 8.93
N ASN A 194 5.65 -4.42 8.42
CA ASN A 194 5.10 -3.23 9.04
C ASN A 194 4.82 -2.11 8.03
N ILE A 195 3.91 -1.24 8.42
CA ILE A 195 3.66 0.07 7.80
C ILE A 195 3.87 1.12 8.87
N LYS A 196 4.74 2.09 8.60
CA LYS A 196 5.07 3.19 9.52
C LYS A 196 4.86 4.54 8.84
N ALA A 197 4.54 5.55 9.64
CA ALA A 197 4.77 6.93 9.25
C ALA A 197 6.19 7.34 9.69
N LEU A 198 6.94 8.00 8.81
CA LEU A 198 8.34 8.38 9.05
C LEU A 198 8.56 9.88 8.90
N LYS A 199 9.36 10.44 9.79
CA LYS A 199 9.96 11.75 9.62
C LYS A 199 11.27 11.56 8.85
N LEU A 200 11.29 11.98 7.59
CA LEU A 200 12.50 11.93 6.78
C LEU A 200 13.38 13.14 7.15
N SER A 201 14.70 13.00 7.06
CA SER A 201 15.56 14.19 7.07
C SER A 201 15.34 14.98 5.78
N GLU A 202 15.55 16.30 5.82
CA GLU A 202 15.33 17.16 4.63
C GLU A 202 16.12 16.68 3.41
N ASP A 203 17.36 16.20 3.61
CA ASP A 203 18.20 15.70 2.52
C ASP A 203 17.67 14.39 1.92
N LEU A 204 17.18 13.48 2.77
CA LEU A 204 16.60 12.22 2.32
C LEU A 204 15.26 12.45 1.61
N GLU A 205 14.47 13.38 2.12
CA GLU A 205 13.21 13.78 1.50
C GLU A 205 13.46 14.40 0.11
N LYS A 206 14.41 15.33 -0.02
CA LYS A 206 14.80 15.89 -1.32
C LYS A 206 15.29 14.82 -2.29
N GLY A 207 16.16 13.91 -1.83
CA GLY A 207 16.68 12.81 -2.66
C GLY A 207 15.60 11.84 -3.15
N LEU A 208 14.64 11.49 -2.27
CA LEU A 208 13.49 10.67 -2.65
C LEU A 208 12.54 11.41 -3.61
N LEU A 209 12.37 12.72 -3.44
CA LEU A 209 11.57 13.53 -4.34
C LEU A 209 12.22 13.68 -5.73
N SER A 210 13.55 13.73 -5.82
CA SER A 210 14.28 13.81 -7.09
C SER A 210 14.39 12.49 -7.85
N ASN A 211 14.37 11.34 -7.18
CA ASN A 211 14.48 10.04 -7.84
C ASN A 211 13.13 9.61 -8.45
N GLU A 212 13.14 9.24 -9.73
CA GLU A 212 11.96 8.71 -10.44
C GLU A 212 11.78 7.19 -10.26
N GLU A 213 12.82 6.47 -9.81
CA GLU A 213 12.80 5.02 -9.60
C GLU A 213 12.68 4.67 -8.11
N GLY A 214 11.52 4.10 -7.75
CA GLY A 214 11.13 3.77 -6.39
C GLY A 214 11.70 2.43 -5.91
N ALA A 215 12.89 2.46 -5.32
CA ALA A 215 13.33 1.54 -4.26
C ALA A 215 14.69 2.04 -3.73
N LEU A 216 14.77 2.40 -2.45
CA LEU A 216 16.07 2.62 -1.79
C LEU A 216 16.29 1.50 -0.77
N SER A 217 17.32 0.68 -1.00
CA SER A 217 17.99 -0.10 0.04
C SER A 217 18.78 0.85 0.95
N GLY A 218 18.11 1.59 1.84
CA GLY A 218 18.84 2.57 2.66
C GLY A 218 18.11 3.34 3.76
N CYS A 219 16.80 3.17 3.98
CA CYS A 219 16.09 3.91 5.06
C CYS A 219 16.40 3.39 6.50
N GLY A 220 17.46 2.60 6.71
CA GLY A 220 17.87 2.15 8.05
C GLY A 220 18.69 3.20 8.81
N PRO A 221 18.56 3.32 10.15
CA PRO A 221 19.46 4.18 10.92
C PRO A 221 20.90 3.68 10.74
N LYS A 222 21.79 4.55 10.26
CA LYS A 222 23.23 4.31 10.36
C LYS A 222 23.57 4.28 11.85
N VAL A 223 23.72 3.08 12.40
CA VAL A 223 24.33 2.89 13.71
C VAL A 223 25.82 3.17 13.51
N SER A 224 26.25 4.37 13.87
CA SER A 224 27.66 4.67 14.06
C SER A 224 28.12 3.88 15.29
N LEU A 225 28.97 2.86 15.08
CA LEU A 225 29.81 2.29 16.14
C LEU A 225 30.98 3.24 16.42
#